data_AF-A0A383WHD2-F1
#
_entry.id   AF-A0A383WHD2-F1
#
_cell.length_a   1.000
_cell.length_b   1.000
_cell.length_c   1.000
_cell.angle_alpha   90.00
_cell.angle_beta   90.00
_cell.angle_gamma   90.00
#
_symmetry.space_group_name_H-M   'P 1'
#
loop_
_entity.id
_entity.type
_entity.pdbx_description
1 polymer ?
#
loop_
_entity_poly.entity_id
_entity_poly.type
_entity_poly.pdbx_seq_one_letter_code
_entity_poly.pdbx_strand_id
1 'polypeptide(L)'
;MLRLVAVQAAPELDSPYPDQHTVCQGDYVVLAAEGRCLCGVDVAAPQQLRRRGSSRSLQDCIALLRDQLAPGEWDLLQSLQGDESAVESAFQSMWSCKEAFIKARGDGVGFAPLSRIEAQLTHPAAATQPGQQQQQQQQQPVQAVRLLVDGQPQPQWRAFLQQLPGRHWVCVVRGPPAAAVDAIGEFKATFQEPHLSDEQLQVHLDAHSPAFDMLTVEDLLPDAALDSYCCG
;
A
#
# COMPACT_ATOMS: atom_id res chain seq x y z
N MET A 1 6.50 15.57 -8.12
CA MET A 1 5.77 14.64 -9.00
C MET A 1 5.96 13.26 -8.42
N LEU A 2 4.87 12.57 -8.09
CA LEU A 2 4.93 11.23 -7.52
C LEU A 2 5.59 10.27 -8.51
N ARG A 3 6.59 9.52 -8.04
CA ARG A 3 7.13 8.36 -8.77
C ARG A 3 6.79 7.11 -7.98
N LEU A 4 6.13 6.16 -8.65
CA LEU A 4 5.74 4.87 -8.11
C LEU A 4 6.39 3.79 -8.94
N VAL A 5 7.24 3.01 -8.30
CA VAL A 5 7.91 1.90 -8.95
C VAL A 5 7.55 0.63 -8.20
N ALA A 6 7.04 -0.36 -8.92
CA ALA A 6 6.97 -1.73 -8.45
C ALA A 6 8.01 -2.51 -9.22
N VAL A 7 9.07 -2.92 -8.53
CA VAL A 7 10.09 -3.81 -9.06
C VAL A 7 9.63 -5.24 -8.78
N GLN A 8 9.53 -6.06 -9.81
CA GLN A 8 9.32 -7.49 -9.58
C GLN A 8 10.60 -8.08 -9.00
N ALA A 9 10.55 -8.58 -7.76
CA ALA A 9 11.68 -9.22 -7.11
C ALA A 9 12.04 -10.50 -7.87
N ALA A 10 13.27 -10.58 -8.37
CA ALA A 10 13.89 -11.84 -8.71
C ALA A 10 14.17 -12.64 -7.43
N PRO A 11 14.13 -13.98 -7.46
CA PRO A 11 14.47 -14.78 -6.29
C PRO A 11 15.96 -14.59 -5.98
N GLU A 12 16.24 -14.04 -4.80
CA GLU A 12 17.56 -13.78 -4.19
C GLU A 12 18.25 -12.48 -4.60
N LEU A 13 18.32 -11.52 -3.67
CA LEU A 13 19.48 -10.63 -3.45
C LEU A 13 19.30 -9.79 -2.18
N ASP A 14 20.27 -9.89 -1.27
CA ASP A 14 20.49 -9.00 -0.12
C ASP A 14 21.07 -7.65 -0.60
N SER A 15 20.64 -6.52 -0.02
CA SER A 15 21.19 -5.19 -0.36
C SER A 15 21.31 -4.24 0.84
N PRO A 16 22.35 -3.37 0.92
CA PRO A 16 22.70 -2.61 2.12
C PRO A 16 22.73 -1.08 1.87
N TYR A 17 21.59 -0.36 1.74
CA TYR A 17 21.59 1.13 1.75
C TYR A 17 20.31 1.74 2.34
N PRO A 18 20.39 2.80 3.17
CA PRO A 18 19.24 3.47 3.78
C PRO A 18 18.82 4.74 2.99
N ASP A 19 17.58 5.18 3.23
CA ASP A 19 16.93 6.44 2.77
C ASP A 19 15.93 6.34 1.60
N GLN A 20 15.28 5.18 1.46
CA GLN A 20 14.07 4.98 0.64
C GLN A 20 13.06 4.16 1.45
N HIS A 21 11.76 4.48 1.35
CA HIS A 21 10.71 3.61 1.90
C HIS A 21 10.52 2.41 0.96
N THR A 22 11.44 1.44 1.07
CA THR A 22 11.41 0.20 0.31
C THR A 22 10.62 -0.83 1.10
N VAL A 23 9.52 -1.33 0.53
CA VAL A 23 8.74 -2.42 1.13
C VAL A 23 8.77 -3.61 0.19
N CYS A 24 9.25 -4.75 0.67
CA CYS A 24 9.21 -6.01 -0.06
C CYS A 24 8.10 -6.91 0.52
N GLN A 25 7.20 -7.41 -0.32
CA GLN A 25 6.30 -8.50 0.08
C GLN A 25 5.89 -9.32 -1.15
N GLY A 26 6.11 -10.64 -1.07
CA GLY A 26 5.84 -11.55 -2.18
C GLY A 26 6.82 -11.30 -3.32
N ASP A 27 6.28 -11.13 -4.53
CA ASP A 27 7.07 -10.98 -5.76
C ASP A 27 7.41 -9.53 -6.08
N TYR A 28 7.09 -8.57 -5.20
CA TYR A 28 7.27 -7.14 -5.48
C TYR A 28 8.06 -6.41 -4.39
N VAL A 29 8.93 -5.52 -4.85
CA VAL A 29 9.50 -4.41 -4.09
C VAL A 29 8.84 -3.14 -4.59
N VAL A 30 8.19 -2.39 -3.69
CA VAL A 30 7.52 -1.14 -4.06
C VAL A 30 8.24 0.06 -3.47
N LEU A 31 8.28 1.14 -4.26
CA LEU A 31 8.83 2.43 -3.89
C LEU A 31 7.83 3.52 -4.26
N ALA A 32 7.63 4.47 -3.34
CA ALA A 32 6.91 5.70 -3.58
C ALA A 32 7.75 6.89 -3.10
N ALA A 33 7.77 7.96 -3.89
CA ALA A 33 8.44 9.20 -3.53
C ALA A 33 7.56 10.42 -3.79
N GLU A 34 7.33 11.23 -2.75
CA GLU A 34 6.70 12.55 -2.84
C GLU A 34 7.69 13.66 -2.46
N GLY A 35 7.59 14.80 -3.14
CA GLY A 35 8.43 15.97 -2.86
C GLY A 35 7.78 17.03 -1.98
N ARG A 36 6.48 16.92 -1.73
CA ARG A 36 5.65 17.97 -1.09
C ARG A 36 4.80 17.44 0.04
N CYS A 37 4.17 16.29 -0.16
CA CYS A 37 3.44 15.60 0.90
C CYS A 37 4.33 14.58 1.60
N LEU A 38 3.95 14.24 2.83
CA LEU A 38 4.41 13.01 3.44
C LEU A 38 3.85 11.83 2.64
N CYS A 39 4.66 10.80 2.40
CA CYS A 39 4.20 9.59 1.75
C CYS A 39 4.67 8.32 2.45
N GLY A 40 3.83 7.29 2.44
CA GLY A 40 4.20 5.93 2.82
C GLY A 40 3.63 4.95 1.80
N VAL A 41 4.31 3.83 1.63
CA VAL A 41 3.92 2.78 0.68
C VAL A 41 3.90 1.43 1.39
N ASP A 42 2.99 0.57 0.96
CA ASP A 42 2.95 -0.84 1.37
C ASP A 42 2.46 -1.70 0.21
N VAL A 43 2.84 -2.99 0.21
CA VAL A 43 2.33 -3.99 -0.71
C VAL A 43 1.92 -5.24 0.07
N ALA A 44 0.68 -5.68 -0.10
CA ALA A 44 0.14 -6.88 0.48
C ALA A 44 0.07 -7.99 -0.58
N ALA A 45 0.82 -9.07 -0.34
CA ALA A 45 0.79 -10.27 -1.18
C ALA A 45 -0.38 -11.21 -0.81
N PRO A 46 -0.91 -11.96 -1.80
CA PRO A 46 -1.93 -12.98 -1.55
C PRO A 46 -1.43 -14.03 -0.56
N GLN A 47 -2.34 -14.54 0.25
CA GLN A 47 -2.05 -15.50 1.31
C GLN A 47 -1.41 -16.77 0.75
N GLN A 48 -1.76 -17.18 -0.47
CA GLN A 48 -1.19 -18.35 -1.14
C GLN A 48 0.34 -18.26 -1.27
N LEU A 49 0.90 -17.07 -1.51
CA LEU A 49 2.35 -16.84 -1.53
C LEU A 49 2.96 -16.79 -0.12
N ARG A 50 2.16 -16.47 0.90
CA ARG A 50 2.56 -16.53 2.32
C ARG A 50 2.45 -17.93 2.93
N ARG A 51 1.70 -18.86 2.32
CA ARG A 51 1.55 -20.26 2.74
C ARG A 51 2.74 -21.10 2.26
N ARG A 52 3.96 -20.81 2.73
CA ARG A 52 5.11 -21.74 2.62
C ARG A 52 4.92 -22.96 3.56
N GLY A 53 3.90 -23.80 3.31
CA GLY A 53 3.63 -25.05 4.03
C GLY A 53 2.62 -25.00 5.18
N SER A 54 1.84 -23.92 5.33
CA SER A 54 0.77 -23.80 6.34
C SER A 54 -0.56 -24.36 5.85
N SER A 55 -1.23 -25.17 6.67
CA SER A 55 -2.57 -25.74 6.41
C SER A 55 -3.74 -24.86 6.86
N ARG A 56 -3.50 -23.67 7.45
CA ARG A 56 -4.58 -22.80 7.95
C ARG A 56 -5.40 -22.17 6.83
N SER A 57 -6.72 -22.09 7.03
CA SER A 57 -7.61 -21.41 6.11
C SER A 57 -7.42 -19.88 6.16
N LEU A 58 -7.91 -19.17 5.14
CA LEU A 58 -7.91 -17.70 5.14
C LEU A 58 -8.71 -17.15 6.32
N GLN A 59 -9.86 -17.75 6.60
CA GLN A 59 -10.75 -17.36 7.69
C GLN A 59 -10.07 -17.48 9.04
N ASP A 60 -9.33 -18.58 9.30
CA ASP A 60 -8.58 -18.75 10.55
C ASP A 60 -7.49 -17.68 10.70
N CYS A 61 -6.78 -17.35 9.62
CA CYS A 61 -5.78 -16.29 9.62
C CYS A 61 -6.39 -14.93 9.92
N ILE A 62 -7.53 -14.60 9.29
CA ILE A 62 -8.26 -13.35 9.51
C ILE A 62 -8.79 -13.28 10.95
N ALA A 63 -9.29 -14.40 11.50
CA ALA A 63 -9.80 -14.47 12.87
C ALA A 63 -8.71 -14.15 13.91
N LEU A 64 -7.46 -14.61 13.68
CA LEU A 64 -6.32 -14.27 14.54
C LEU A 64 -5.96 -12.78 14.50
N LEU A 65 -6.36 -12.06 13.46
CA LEU A 65 -6.09 -10.65 13.26
C LEU A 65 -7.33 -9.78 13.53
N ARG A 66 -8.38 -10.35 14.15
CA ARG A 66 -9.64 -9.65 14.41
C ARG A 66 -9.44 -8.32 15.14
N ASP A 67 -8.57 -8.28 16.14
CA ASP A 67 -8.34 -7.09 16.97
C ASP A 67 -7.60 -5.97 16.22
N GLN A 68 -7.03 -6.29 15.06
CA GLN A 68 -6.37 -5.34 14.16
C GLN A 68 -7.34 -4.72 13.13
N LEU A 69 -8.57 -5.21 13.06
CA LEU A 69 -9.60 -4.75 12.13
C LEU A 69 -10.58 -3.81 12.83
N ALA A 70 -10.88 -2.69 12.18
CA ALA A 70 -11.92 -1.78 12.64
C ALA A 70 -13.30 -2.46 12.52
N PRO A 71 -14.32 -2.04 13.28
CA PRO A 71 -15.65 -2.63 13.19
C PRO A 71 -16.22 -2.64 11.77
N GLY A 72 -16.15 -1.53 11.03
CA GLY A 72 -16.67 -1.45 9.66
C GLY A 72 -15.94 -2.36 8.67
N GLU A 73 -14.63 -2.57 8.87
CA GLU A 73 -13.82 -3.49 8.06
C GLU A 73 -14.18 -4.95 8.32
N TRP A 74 -14.43 -5.28 9.59
CA TRP A 74 -14.92 -6.61 9.95
C TRP A 74 -16.28 -6.88 9.32
N ASP A 75 -17.21 -5.93 9.44
CA ASP A 75 -18.55 -6.04 8.86
C ASP A 75 -18.49 -6.22 7.33
N LEU A 76 -17.57 -5.51 6.65
CA LEU A 76 -17.31 -5.70 5.23
C LEU A 76 -16.84 -7.14 4.94
N LEU A 77 -15.87 -7.67 5.68
CA LEU A 77 -15.40 -9.05 5.49
C LEU A 77 -16.49 -10.08 5.75
N GLN A 78 -17.37 -9.84 6.74
CA GLN A 78 -18.53 -10.71 6.98
C GLN A 78 -19.51 -10.65 5.81
N SER A 79 -19.75 -9.47 5.23
CA SER A 79 -20.67 -9.30 4.09
C SER A 79 -20.20 -10.00 2.81
N LEU A 80 -18.89 -10.23 2.68
CA LEU A 80 -18.26 -10.91 1.55
C LEU A 80 -18.09 -12.43 1.79
N GLN A 81 -18.54 -12.96 2.93
CA GLN A 81 -18.43 -14.38 3.21
C GLN A 81 -19.12 -15.22 2.13
N GLY A 82 -18.43 -16.26 1.67
CA GLY A 82 -18.84 -17.08 0.53
C GLY A 82 -18.03 -16.83 -0.74
N ASP A 83 -17.34 -15.68 -0.83
CA ASP A 83 -16.35 -15.40 -1.86
C ASP A 83 -14.97 -15.21 -1.22
N GLU A 84 -14.19 -16.30 -1.17
CA GLU A 84 -12.85 -16.29 -0.56
C GLU A 84 -11.92 -15.29 -1.25
N SER A 85 -12.03 -15.11 -2.57
CA SER A 85 -11.20 -14.16 -3.32
C SER A 85 -11.56 -12.71 -2.98
N ALA A 86 -12.85 -12.39 -2.84
CA ALA A 86 -13.26 -11.05 -2.44
C ALA A 86 -12.88 -10.75 -0.99
N VAL A 87 -13.03 -11.71 -0.07
CA VAL A 87 -12.57 -11.58 1.32
C VAL A 87 -11.06 -11.34 1.38
N GLU A 88 -10.28 -12.12 0.63
CA GLU A 88 -8.82 -11.97 0.59
C GLU A 88 -8.42 -10.60 0.04
N SER A 89 -9.07 -10.18 -1.05
CA SER A 89 -8.82 -8.90 -1.71
C SER A 89 -9.13 -7.70 -0.79
N ALA A 90 -10.29 -7.72 -0.13
CA ALA A 90 -10.67 -6.70 0.83
C ALA A 90 -9.68 -6.66 2.01
N PHE A 91 -9.34 -7.81 2.58
CA PHE A 91 -8.40 -7.88 3.70
C PHE A 91 -7.03 -7.31 3.34
N GLN A 92 -6.45 -7.71 2.21
CA GLN A 92 -5.15 -7.20 1.73
C GLN A 92 -5.18 -5.69 1.50
N SER A 93 -6.27 -5.20 0.89
CA SER A 93 -6.46 -3.77 0.62
C SER A 93 -6.47 -2.94 1.90
N MET A 94 -7.27 -3.35 2.89
CA MET A 94 -7.35 -2.65 4.18
C MET A 94 -6.02 -2.72 4.93
N TRP A 95 -5.39 -3.89 4.95
CA TRP A 95 -4.09 -4.08 5.58
C TRP A 95 -3.03 -3.16 4.99
N SER A 96 -2.95 -3.11 3.65
CA SER A 96 -1.97 -2.29 2.97
C SER A 96 -2.18 -0.80 3.20
N CYS A 97 -3.44 -0.33 3.22
CA CYS A 97 -3.76 1.05 3.60
C CYS A 97 -3.27 1.40 5.02
N LYS A 98 -3.47 0.51 6.00
CA LYS A 98 -3.07 0.75 7.39
C LYS A 98 -1.55 0.80 7.55
N GLU A 99 -0.85 -0.16 6.95
CA GLU A 99 0.61 -0.21 6.97
C GLU A 99 1.22 0.99 6.26
N ALA A 100 0.72 1.36 5.07
CA ALA A 100 1.17 2.54 4.35
C ALA A 100 0.97 3.83 5.15
N PHE A 101 -0.15 3.96 5.88
CA PHE A 101 -0.40 5.12 6.75
C PHE A 101 0.60 5.21 7.91
N ILE A 102 0.87 4.09 8.59
CA ILE A 102 1.84 4.03 9.69
C ILE A 102 3.26 4.29 9.19
N LYS A 103 3.61 3.73 8.03
CA LYS A 103 4.92 3.96 7.37
C LYS A 103 5.10 5.41 6.96
N ALA A 104 4.04 6.05 6.43
CA ALA A 104 4.07 7.47 6.10
C ALA A 104 4.41 8.30 7.34
N ARG A 105 3.74 8.04 8.47
CA ARG A 105 3.97 8.76 9.72
C ARG A 105 5.30 8.42 10.37
N GLY A 106 5.80 7.21 10.20
CA GLY A 106 6.98 6.73 10.93
C GLY A 106 6.70 6.30 12.36
N ASP A 107 5.45 5.95 12.71
CA ASP A 107 5.12 5.49 14.08
C ASP A 107 5.76 4.11 14.41
N GLY A 108 6.12 3.34 13.37
CA GLY A 108 6.56 1.96 13.51
C GLY A 108 5.53 1.11 14.25
N VAL A 109 6.00 0.19 15.10
CA VAL A 109 5.13 -0.66 15.94
C VAL A 109 4.45 0.11 17.08
N GLY A 110 4.73 1.40 17.25
CA GLY A 110 4.15 2.24 18.31
C GLY A 110 2.68 2.60 18.08
N PHE A 111 2.18 2.49 16.84
CA PHE A 111 0.78 2.71 16.51
C PHE A 111 -0.02 1.41 16.66
N ALA A 112 -0.46 1.12 17.87
CA ALA A 112 -1.29 -0.04 18.19
C ALA A 112 -2.57 0.35 18.97
N PRO A 113 -3.68 -0.39 18.79
CA PRO A 113 -3.89 -1.42 17.76
C PRO A 113 -4.16 -0.81 16.37
N LEU A 114 -3.98 -1.60 15.31
CA LEU A 114 -4.24 -1.16 13.92
C LEU A 114 -5.74 -0.92 13.65
N SER A 115 -6.62 -1.46 14.48
CA SER A 115 -8.08 -1.25 14.41
C SER A 115 -8.49 0.20 14.65
N ARG A 116 -7.58 1.04 15.15
CA ARG A 116 -7.77 2.49 15.23
C ARG A 116 -7.84 3.14 13.84
N ILE A 117 -7.18 2.58 12.84
CA ILE A 117 -7.24 3.06 11.45
C ILE A 117 -8.32 2.24 10.74
N GLU A 118 -9.19 2.90 9.98
CA GLU A 118 -10.18 2.27 9.13
C GLU A 118 -10.05 2.79 7.69
N ALA A 119 -9.89 1.86 6.74
CA ALA A 119 -9.89 2.17 5.31
C ALA A 119 -11.29 1.99 4.72
N GLN A 120 -11.90 3.08 4.24
CA GLN A 120 -13.26 3.04 3.68
C GLN A 120 -13.24 2.53 2.25
N LEU A 121 -13.16 1.22 2.08
CA LEU A 121 -13.19 0.57 0.78
C LEU A 121 -14.60 0.58 0.20
N THR A 122 -14.69 0.91 -1.08
CA THR A 122 -15.90 0.67 -1.89
C THR A 122 -15.65 -0.60 -2.70
N HIS A 123 -16.03 -1.77 -2.16
CA HIS A 123 -15.81 -3.02 -2.88
C HIS A 123 -16.86 -3.15 -4.01
N PRO A 124 -16.46 -3.42 -5.27
CA PRO A 124 -17.38 -3.52 -6.41
C PRO A 124 -18.30 -4.76 -6.38
N ALA A 125 -18.36 -5.50 -5.27
CA ALA A 125 -19.28 -6.64 -5.12
C ALA A 125 -20.78 -6.23 -5.14
N ALA A 126 -21.09 -4.93 -5.08
CA ALA A 126 -22.46 -4.42 -5.26
C ALA A 126 -22.79 -4.02 -6.71
N ALA A 127 -21.84 -4.07 -7.65
CA ALA A 127 -22.03 -3.57 -9.02
C ALA A 127 -21.40 -4.50 -10.07
N THR A 128 -21.71 -5.79 -10.03
CA THR A 128 -21.40 -6.68 -11.16
C THR A 128 -22.64 -6.87 -12.02
N GLN A 129 -22.70 -6.14 -13.13
CA GLN A 129 -23.49 -6.58 -14.28
C GLN A 129 -22.81 -7.83 -14.87
N PRO A 130 -23.56 -8.89 -15.19
CA PRO A 130 -23.00 -10.07 -15.82
C PRO A 130 -22.59 -9.73 -17.26
N GLY A 131 -21.29 -9.71 -17.56
CA GLY A 131 -20.81 -9.51 -18.93
C GLY A 131 -19.33 -9.15 -19.13
N GLN A 132 -18.59 -8.76 -18.09
CA GLN A 132 -17.20 -8.28 -18.25
C GLN A 132 -16.19 -9.20 -17.54
N GLN A 133 -16.02 -10.43 -18.04
CA GLN A 133 -14.98 -11.36 -17.57
C GLN A 133 -13.77 -11.45 -18.52
N GLN A 134 -13.65 -10.55 -19.50
CA GLN A 134 -12.55 -10.56 -20.48
C GLN A 134 -11.76 -9.25 -20.45
N GLN A 135 -10.91 -9.07 -19.44
CA GLN A 135 -9.80 -8.11 -19.43
C GLN A 135 -8.85 -8.41 -18.25
N GLN A 136 -8.32 -9.63 -18.16
CA GLN A 136 -7.37 -10.02 -17.10
C GLN A 136 -5.91 -9.58 -17.34
N GLN A 137 -5.66 -8.61 -18.23
CA GLN A 137 -4.30 -8.13 -18.54
C GLN A 137 -4.13 -6.60 -18.49
N GLN A 138 -5.16 -5.83 -18.13
CA GLN A 138 -5.01 -4.40 -17.89
C GLN A 138 -4.93 -4.13 -16.40
N GLN A 139 -3.90 -3.39 -15.98
CA GLN A 139 -3.72 -2.98 -14.59
C GLN A 139 -4.99 -2.26 -14.11
N GLN A 140 -5.50 -2.62 -12.93
CA GLN A 140 -6.68 -1.96 -12.39
C GLN A 140 -6.37 -0.46 -12.14
N PRO A 141 -7.37 0.43 -12.30
CA PRO A 141 -7.17 1.85 -12.03
C PRO A 141 -6.85 2.07 -10.55
N VAL A 142 -6.07 3.12 -10.28
CA VAL A 142 -5.79 3.56 -8.91
C VAL A 142 -7.07 4.10 -8.29
N GLN A 143 -7.46 3.57 -7.13
CA GLN A 143 -8.62 4.01 -6.36
C GLN A 143 -8.20 4.88 -5.18
N ALA A 144 -8.78 6.08 -5.07
CA ALA A 144 -8.63 6.91 -3.89
C ALA A 144 -9.52 6.38 -2.74
N VAL A 145 -8.93 6.17 -1.57
CA VAL A 145 -9.56 5.62 -0.37
C VAL A 145 -9.48 6.63 0.77
N ARG A 146 -10.60 6.83 1.47
CA ARG A 146 -10.67 7.68 2.67
C ARG A 146 -10.24 6.88 3.90
N LEU A 147 -9.58 7.56 4.82
CA LEU A 147 -9.14 6.97 6.09
C LEU A 147 -9.90 7.59 7.26
N LEU A 148 -10.25 6.76 8.23
CA LEU A 148 -10.69 7.18 9.56
C LEU A 148 -9.62 6.78 10.56
N VAL A 149 -9.42 7.61 11.59
CA VAL A 149 -8.60 7.28 12.76
C VAL A 149 -9.44 7.50 14.00
N ASP A 150 -9.55 6.48 14.84
CA ASP A 150 -10.41 6.45 16.03
C ASP A 150 -11.87 6.82 15.70
N GLY A 151 -12.35 6.35 14.54
CA GLY A 151 -13.69 6.65 14.01
C GLY A 151 -13.86 8.06 13.43
N GLN A 152 -12.83 8.90 13.43
CA GLN A 152 -12.89 10.27 12.90
C GLN A 152 -12.32 10.35 11.48
N PRO A 153 -13.04 10.94 10.51
CA PRO A 153 -12.53 11.15 9.16
C PRO A 153 -11.23 11.94 9.16
N GLN A 154 -10.28 11.53 8.33
CA GLN A 154 -8.98 12.18 8.17
C GLN A 154 -8.90 12.89 6.81
N PRO A 155 -9.47 14.10 6.64
CA PRO A 155 -9.52 14.79 5.34
C PRO A 155 -8.13 15.23 4.84
N GLN A 156 -7.15 15.35 5.74
CA GLN A 156 -5.76 15.66 5.42
C GLN A 156 -4.96 14.43 4.96
N TRP A 157 -5.60 13.25 4.88
CA TRP A 157 -4.98 12.01 4.46
C TRP A 157 -5.73 11.39 3.31
N ARG A 158 -5.00 10.76 2.38
CA ARG A 158 -5.58 10.01 1.29
C ARG A 158 -4.76 8.77 1.00
N ALA A 159 -5.42 7.63 0.89
CA ALA A 159 -4.83 6.40 0.39
C ALA A 159 -5.12 6.25 -1.11
N PHE A 160 -4.18 5.70 -1.85
CA PHE A 160 -4.27 5.39 -3.28
C PHE A 160 -3.92 3.93 -3.45
N LEU A 161 -4.94 3.15 -3.80
CA LEU A 161 -4.89 1.70 -3.80
C LEU A 161 -4.93 1.18 -5.24
N GLN A 162 -4.06 0.24 -5.57
CA GLN A 162 -4.03 -0.40 -6.89
C GLN A 162 -3.82 -1.91 -6.74
N GLN A 163 -4.51 -2.71 -7.55
CA GLN A 163 -4.20 -4.13 -7.68
C GLN A 163 -3.14 -4.33 -8.75
N LEU A 164 -2.01 -4.90 -8.35
CA LEU A 164 -0.93 -5.33 -9.24
C LEU A 164 -1.21 -6.75 -9.77
N PRO A 165 -0.49 -7.19 -10.82
CA PRO A 165 -0.55 -8.58 -11.28
C PRO A 165 -0.29 -9.58 -10.15
N GLY A 166 -0.79 -10.80 -10.32
CA GLY A 166 -0.68 -11.85 -9.29
C GLY A 166 -1.53 -11.60 -8.04
N ARG A 167 -2.51 -10.67 -8.09
CA ARG A 167 -3.41 -10.32 -6.97
C ARG A 167 -2.70 -9.71 -5.77
N HIS A 168 -1.63 -8.97 -5.98
CA HIS A 168 -1.03 -8.13 -4.94
C HIS A 168 -1.79 -6.80 -4.86
N TRP A 169 -1.98 -6.28 -3.67
CA TRP A 169 -2.52 -4.94 -3.46
C TRP A 169 -1.41 -4.02 -2.99
N VAL A 170 -1.23 -2.91 -3.69
CA VAL A 170 -0.28 -1.86 -3.29
C VAL A 170 -1.05 -0.62 -2.89
N CYS A 171 -0.60 0.02 -1.81
CA CYS A 171 -1.18 1.26 -1.31
C CYS A 171 -0.11 2.32 -1.12
N VAL A 172 -0.42 3.54 -1.55
CA VAL A 172 0.34 4.75 -1.24
C VAL A 172 -0.55 5.66 -0.42
N VAL A 173 -0.06 6.11 0.72
CA VAL A 173 -0.76 7.08 1.56
C VAL A 173 -0.04 8.41 1.46
N ARG A 174 -0.79 9.49 1.22
CA ARG A 174 -0.32 10.88 1.29
C ARG A 174 -0.90 11.59 2.51
N GLY A 175 -0.11 12.46 3.12
CA GLY A 175 -0.52 13.28 4.26
C GLY A 175 0.32 14.53 4.45
N PRO A 176 0.03 15.33 5.50
CA PRO A 176 0.77 16.54 5.80
C PRO A 176 2.19 16.22 6.29
N PRO A 177 3.24 16.91 5.80
CA PRO A 177 4.62 16.76 6.30
C PRO A 177 4.75 16.89 7.83
N ALA A 178 3.96 17.79 8.42
CA ALA A 178 3.95 18.04 9.86
C ALA A 178 3.58 16.80 10.70
N ALA A 179 2.84 15.84 10.13
CA ALA A 179 2.41 14.63 10.84
C ALA A 179 3.47 13.52 10.90
N ALA A 180 4.63 13.71 10.27
CA ALA A 180 5.75 12.80 10.46
C ALA A 180 6.15 12.75 11.94
N VAL A 181 6.32 11.55 12.47
CA VAL A 181 6.89 11.28 13.79
C VAL A 181 8.39 11.20 13.61
N ASP A 182 9.02 12.35 13.81
CA ASP A 182 10.46 12.53 13.64
C ASP A 182 10.98 13.29 14.86
N ALA A 183 11.50 12.53 15.83
CA ALA A 183 11.95 13.08 17.11
C ALA A 183 13.23 13.93 16.97
N ILE A 184 14.05 13.66 15.95
CA ILE A 184 15.34 14.33 15.72
C ILE A 184 15.17 15.51 14.75
N GLY A 185 14.16 15.47 13.88
CA GLY A 185 13.80 16.55 12.96
C GLY A 185 14.56 16.52 11.63
N GLU A 186 15.49 15.60 11.45
CA GLU A 186 16.31 15.46 10.24
C GLU A 186 15.46 15.06 9.03
N PHE A 187 14.51 14.14 9.20
CA PHE A 187 13.62 13.73 8.13
C PHE A 187 12.70 14.88 7.72
N LYS A 188 12.13 15.61 8.69
CA LYS A 188 11.32 16.79 8.40
C LYS A 188 12.09 17.91 7.69
N ALA A 189 13.39 18.02 7.93
CA ALA A 189 14.24 18.99 7.24
C ALA A 189 14.46 18.66 5.75
N THR A 190 14.18 17.43 5.31
CA THR A 190 14.30 17.03 3.90
C THR A 190 13.14 17.52 3.02
N PHE A 191 12.00 17.92 3.62
CA PHE A 191 10.86 18.41 2.86
C PHE A 191 11.18 19.74 2.17
N GLN A 192 10.90 19.83 0.86
CA GLN A 192 11.02 21.08 0.10
C GLN A 192 10.05 22.14 0.63
N GLU A 193 8.88 21.71 1.13
CA GLU A 193 7.82 22.55 1.68
C GLU A 193 7.29 21.94 2.99
N PRO A 194 7.93 22.21 4.15
CA PRO A 194 7.55 21.60 5.42
C PRO A 194 6.20 22.11 5.99
N HIS A 195 5.71 23.23 5.46
CA HIS A 195 4.45 23.85 5.84
C HIS A 195 3.56 24.04 4.60
N LEU A 196 2.65 23.08 4.39
CA LEU A 196 1.57 23.22 3.42
C LEU A 196 0.34 23.80 4.11
N SER A 197 -0.30 24.81 3.51
CA SER A 197 -1.64 25.21 3.92
C SER A 197 -2.63 24.08 3.64
N ASP A 198 -3.79 24.08 4.31
CA ASP A 198 -4.83 23.08 4.06
C ASP A 198 -5.27 23.06 2.59
N GLU A 199 -5.36 24.23 1.94
CA GLU A 199 -5.71 24.34 0.53
C GLU A 199 -4.65 23.70 -0.38
N GLN A 200 -3.35 23.98 -0.13
CA GLN A 200 -2.26 23.38 -0.89
C GLN A 200 -2.20 21.86 -0.69
N LEU A 201 -2.42 21.39 0.54
CA LEU A 201 -2.49 19.98 0.85
C LEU A 201 -3.64 19.31 0.10
N GLN A 202 -4.84 19.89 0.11
CA GLN A 202 -5.98 19.32 -0.63
C GLN A 202 -5.70 19.23 -2.13
N VAL A 203 -5.08 20.25 -2.74
CA VAL A 203 -4.66 20.19 -4.15
C VAL A 203 -3.77 18.98 -4.42
N HIS A 204 -2.85 18.63 -3.51
CA HIS A 204 -1.99 17.46 -3.65
C HIS A 204 -2.68 16.13 -3.35
N LEU A 205 -3.64 16.10 -2.44
CA LEU A 205 -4.44 14.91 -2.14
C LEU A 205 -5.44 14.59 -3.25
N ASP A 206 -5.95 15.61 -3.95
CA ASP A 206 -6.86 15.45 -5.09
C ASP A 206 -6.10 15.29 -6.42
N ALA A 207 -4.80 15.61 -6.45
CA ALA A 207 -3.96 15.37 -7.60
C ALA A 207 -3.91 13.88 -7.95
N HIS A 208 -4.05 13.60 -9.25
CA HIS A 208 -3.98 12.25 -9.79
C HIS A 208 -2.76 11.48 -9.26
N SER A 209 -2.99 10.29 -8.71
CA SER A 209 -1.92 9.34 -8.44
C SER A 209 -1.70 8.49 -9.70
N PRO A 210 -0.49 8.49 -10.29
CA PRO A 210 -0.19 7.58 -11.39
C PRO A 210 -0.34 6.12 -10.94
N ALA A 211 -0.55 5.23 -11.91
CA ALA A 211 -0.38 3.81 -11.68
C ALA A 211 1.10 3.51 -11.37
N PHE A 212 1.36 2.37 -10.73
CA PHE A 212 2.71 1.87 -10.53
C PHE A 212 3.34 1.47 -11.87
N ASP A 213 4.51 2.04 -12.16
CA ASP A 213 5.35 1.57 -13.25
C ASP A 213 6.00 0.25 -12.81
N MET A 214 5.90 -0.77 -13.68
CA MET A 214 6.51 -2.06 -13.43
C MET A 214 7.92 -2.06 -13.99
N LEU A 215 8.92 -2.21 -13.11
CA LEU A 215 10.32 -2.35 -13.49
C LEU A 215 10.79 -3.77 -13.19
N THR A 216 11.77 -4.24 -13.93
CA THR A 216 12.53 -5.44 -13.58
C THR A 216 13.77 -5.05 -12.77
N VAL A 217 14.47 -6.04 -12.19
CA VAL A 217 15.72 -5.76 -11.47
C VAL A 217 16.77 -5.20 -12.43
N GLU A 218 16.77 -5.67 -13.67
CA GLU A 218 17.68 -5.21 -14.72
C GLU A 218 17.49 -3.72 -15.04
N ASP A 219 16.26 -3.21 -14.98
CA ASP A 219 15.96 -1.79 -15.17
C ASP A 219 16.58 -0.89 -14.08
N LEU A 220 16.98 -1.45 -12.94
CA LEU A 220 17.62 -0.74 -11.83
C LEU A 220 19.15 -0.79 -11.85
N LEU A 221 19.73 -1.62 -12.72
CA LEU A 221 21.18 -1.75 -12.81
C LEU A 221 21.75 -0.56 -13.59
N PRO A 222 22.81 0.10 -13.09
CA PRO A 222 23.54 1.07 -13.88
C PRO A 222 24.07 0.43 -15.17
N ASP A 223 24.12 1.18 -16.28
CA ASP A 223 24.57 0.67 -17.58
C ASP A 223 25.92 -0.08 -17.51
N ALA A 224 26.83 0.39 -16.64
CA ALA A 224 28.15 -0.20 -16.44
C ALA A 224 28.15 -1.55 -15.69
N ALA A 225 27.05 -1.94 -15.07
CA ALA A 225 26.92 -3.17 -14.27
C ALA A 225 26.09 -4.26 -14.96
N LEU A 226 25.31 -3.93 -16.00
CA LEU A 226 24.43 -4.88 -16.70
C LEU A 226 25.17 -6.15 -17.15
N ASP A 227 26.35 -6.02 -17.76
CA ASP A 227 27.13 -7.16 -18.25
C ASP A 227 27.61 -8.11 -17.13
N SER A 228 27.73 -7.61 -15.89
CA SER A 228 28.21 -8.40 -14.75
C SER A 228 27.08 -9.19 -14.06
N TYR A 229 25.82 -8.78 -14.23
CA TYR A 229 24.66 -9.37 -13.56
C TYR A 229 23.71 -10.11 -14.52
N CYS A 230 23.69 -9.77 -15.81
CA CYS A 230 22.83 -10.43 -16.81
C CYS A 230 23.48 -11.66 -17.48
N CYS A 231 24.74 -11.96 -17.16
CA CYS A 231 25.47 -13.14 -17.63
C CYS A 231 25.63 -14.19 -16.51
N GLY A 232 24.51 -14.75 -16.04
CA GLY A 232 24.45 -15.84 -15.07
C GLY A 232 23.39 -16.86 -15.44
#